data_AF-A0A1K1REX3-F1
#
_entry.id   AF-A0A1K1REX3-F1
#
_cell.length_a   1.000
_cell.length_b   1.000
_cell.length_c   1.000
_cell.angle_alpha   90.00
_cell.angle_beta   90.00
_cell.angle_gamma   90.00
#
_symmetry.space_group_name_H-M   'P 1'
#
loop_
_entity.id
_entity.type
_entity.pdbx_description
1 polymer ?
#
loop_
_entity_poly.entity_id
_entity_poly.type
_entity_poly.pdbx_seq_one_letter_code
_entity_poly.pdbx_strand_id
1 'polypeptide(L)'
;MPGISLTARRLGCAAAVVAYATGGTTQASVVMNSTRYVYSFIPLHTMGSERLYRDAQRFDGALVRRLNDAKVSAVAVDVEALVRRDGLAVDVSVSDREGRKRSFILPEREVLAADQPDADAAVSAATHRLVILPSRVIVDRSTGVTHGVLHWRLEPTDTDASPVAVGLIRYTADARGFPAPRMARELVLKLHALGMR
;
A
#
# COMPACT_ATOMS: atom_id res chain seq x y z
N MET A 1 10.13 -51.20 -23.24
CA MET A 1 9.11 -50.22 -22.81
C MET A 1 9.83 -49.04 -22.14
N PRO A 2 9.87 -47.84 -22.74
CA PRO A 2 10.46 -46.68 -22.09
C PRO A 2 9.42 -45.97 -21.22
N GLY A 3 9.79 -45.68 -19.96
CA GLY A 3 8.97 -44.98 -18.99
C GLY A 3 8.88 -43.49 -19.29
N ILE A 4 7.65 -42.97 -19.35
CA ILE A 4 7.37 -41.55 -19.55
C ILE A 4 7.53 -40.84 -18.19
N SER A 5 8.53 -39.96 -18.10
CA SER A 5 8.70 -39.04 -16.97
C SER A 5 7.79 -37.82 -17.17
N LEU A 6 6.77 -37.68 -16.32
CA LEU A 6 5.89 -36.53 -16.28
C LEU A 6 6.50 -35.45 -15.39
N THR A 7 7.26 -34.53 -15.98
CA THR A 7 7.64 -33.26 -15.34
C THR A 7 6.38 -32.43 -15.09
N ALA A 8 5.99 -32.32 -13.81
CA ALA A 8 4.96 -31.41 -13.36
C ALA A 8 5.40 -29.95 -13.62
N ARG A 9 4.91 -29.36 -14.72
CA ARG A 9 4.94 -27.91 -14.93
C ARG A 9 4.09 -27.26 -13.84
N ARG A 10 4.74 -26.62 -12.87
CA ARG A 10 4.10 -25.64 -11.99
C ARG A 10 3.56 -24.51 -12.87
N LEU A 11 2.26 -24.53 -13.11
CA LEU A 11 1.50 -23.38 -13.62
C LEU A 11 1.57 -22.30 -12.53
N GLY A 12 2.55 -21.41 -12.64
CA GLY A 12 2.57 -20.18 -11.88
C GLY A 12 1.36 -19.35 -12.30
N CYS A 13 0.40 -19.17 -11.39
CA CYS A 13 -0.64 -18.18 -11.54
C CYS A 13 0.02 -16.79 -11.64
N ALA A 14 0.19 -16.31 -12.87
CA ALA A 14 0.58 -14.94 -13.12
C ALA A 14 -0.54 -14.04 -12.58
N ALA A 15 -0.22 -13.22 -11.58
CA ALA A 15 -1.10 -12.16 -11.14
C ALA A 15 -1.29 -11.19 -12.32
N ALA A 16 -2.50 -11.13 -12.88
CA ALA A 16 -2.86 -10.07 -13.81
C ALA A 16 -2.74 -8.73 -13.08
N VAL A 17 -1.75 -7.93 -13.49
CA VAL A 17 -1.47 -6.59 -12.96
C VAL A 17 -1.99 -5.59 -13.98
N VAL A 18 -2.89 -4.71 -13.52
CA VAL A 18 -3.30 -3.54 -14.28
C VAL A 18 -2.77 -2.32 -13.51
N ALA A 19 -1.85 -1.60 -14.10
CA ALA A 19 -1.40 -0.28 -13.68
C ALA A 19 -1.53 0.62 -14.91
N TYR A 20 -2.25 1.73 -14.78
CA TYR A 20 -2.36 2.72 -15.86
C TYR A 20 -1.51 3.92 -15.46
N ALA A 21 -0.56 4.29 -16.34
CA ALA A 21 0.11 5.58 -16.26
C ALA A 21 -0.76 6.60 -17.01
N THR A 22 -1.29 7.58 -16.30
CA THR A 22 -2.04 8.70 -16.88
C THR A 22 -1.05 9.81 -17.24
N GLY A 23 -0.26 9.62 -18.30
CA GLY A 23 0.68 10.64 -18.80
C GLY A 23 2.08 10.10 -19.09
N GLY A 24 2.75 10.71 -20.06
CA GLY A 24 3.97 10.22 -20.70
C GLY A 24 5.16 9.95 -19.75
N THR A 25 6.04 9.06 -20.21
CA THR A 25 7.20 8.48 -19.51
C THR A 25 8.17 9.48 -18.85
N THR A 26 8.18 10.75 -19.27
CA THR A 26 8.99 11.83 -18.67
C THR A 26 8.40 12.39 -17.38
N GLN A 27 7.08 12.36 -17.21
CA GLN A 27 6.40 12.99 -16.07
C GLN A 27 6.57 12.14 -14.79
N ALA A 28 6.49 10.81 -14.91
CA ALA A 28 6.59 9.88 -13.79
C ALA A 28 7.95 9.89 -13.07
N SER A 29 9.05 10.18 -13.77
CA SER A 29 10.39 10.27 -13.15
C SER A 29 10.55 11.53 -12.29
N VAL A 30 9.97 12.67 -12.69
CA VAL A 30 10.02 13.94 -11.95
C VAL A 30 9.13 13.88 -10.70
N VAL A 31 7.99 13.20 -10.83
CA VAL A 31 6.98 12.99 -9.77
C VAL A 31 7.57 12.33 -8.51
N MET A 32 8.57 11.45 -8.64
CA MET A 32 9.06 10.67 -7.50
C MET A 32 10.30 11.21 -6.79
N ASN A 33 11.15 11.98 -7.47
CA ASN A 33 12.15 12.80 -6.77
C ASN A 33 11.52 13.86 -5.86
N SER A 34 10.24 14.15 -6.09
CA SER A 34 9.41 15.05 -5.30
C SER A 34 8.38 14.31 -4.42
N THR A 35 8.37 12.98 -4.43
CA THR A 35 7.53 12.19 -3.50
C THR A 35 8.27 12.01 -2.19
N ARG A 36 7.80 12.70 -1.14
CA ARG A 36 8.44 12.63 0.18
C ARG A 36 7.62 11.86 1.21
N TYR A 37 6.30 11.84 1.08
CA TYR A 37 5.42 11.30 2.11
C TYR A 37 4.75 10.01 1.66
N VAL A 38 4.76 9.02 2.53
CA VAL A 38 4.08 7.73 2.35
C VAL A 38 3.00 7.60 3.41
N TYR A 39 1.75 7.51 2.99
CA TYR A 39 0.59 7.30 3.85
C TYR A 39 0.09 5.86 3.66
N SER A 40 0.11 5.09 4.74
CA SER A 40 -0.31 3.69 4.71
C SER A 40 -1.44 3.46 5.71
N PHE A 41 -2.59 3.06 5.18
CA PHE A 41 -3.78 2.76 5.99
C PHE A 41 -3.92 1.26 6.31
N ILE A 42 -2.91 0.46 5.95
CA ILE A 42 -2.89 -0.99 6.17
C ILE A 42 -2.96 -1.33 7.67
N PRO A 43 -2.20 -0.67 8.57
CA PRO A 43 -2.28 -0.97 9.99
C PRO A 43 -3.69 -0.77 10.54
N LEU A 44 -4.35 0.35 10.22
CA LEU A 44 -5.73 0.63 10.65
C LEU A 44 -6.69 -0.48 10.24
N HIS A 45 -6.60 -0.96 9.00
CA HIS A 45 -7.46 -2.04 8.50
C HIS A 45 -7.15 -3.41 9.12
N THR A 46 -5.99 -3.60 9.72
CA THR A 46 -5.59 -4.87 10.33
C THR A 46 -5.73 -4.90 11.85
N MET A 47 -6.18 -3.79 12.48
CA MET A 47 -6.35 -3.69 13.93
C MET A 47 -7.22 -4.79 14.55
N GLY A 48 -8.18 -5.35 13.80
CA GLY A 48 -9.00 -6.49 14.26
C GLY A 48 -8.22 -7.82 14.41
N SER A 49 -6.95 -7.87 14.00
CA SER A 49 -6.07 -9.04 14.16
C SER A 49 -4.69 -8.60 14.63
N GLU A 50 -4.40 -8.79 15.92
CA GLU A 50 -3.13 -8.38 16.55
C GLU A 50 -1.90 -8.86 15.76
N ARG A 51 -1.94 -10.11 15.28
CA ARG A 51 -0.87 -10.69 14.45
C ARG A 51 -0.66 -9.90 13.15
N LEU A 52 -1.73 -9.67 12.38
CA LEU A 52 -1.63 -8.96 11.10
C LEU A 52 -1.24 -7.50 11.31
N TYR A 53 -1.78 -6.86 12.34
CA TYR A 53 -1.48 -5.49 12.71
C TYR A 53 0.01 -5.27 12.97
N ARG A 54 0.64 -6.11 13.82
CA ARG A 54 2.07 -6.00 14.15
C ARG A 54 2.97 -6.09 12.92
N ASP A 55 2.64 -6.99 11.99
CA ASP A 55 3.43 -7.14 10.76
C ASP A 55 3.10 -6.07 9.71
N ALA A 56 1.86 -5.58 9.67
CA ALA A 56 1.46 -4.45 8.83
C ALA A 56 2.19 -3.16 9.23
N GLN A 57 2.41 -2.90 10.53
CA GLN A 57 3.21 -1.76 11.00
C GLN A 57 4.66 -1.79 10.47
N ARG A 58 5.20 -2.97 10.16
CA ARG A 58 6.56 -3.10 9.60
C ARG A 58 6.62 -2.79 8.10
N PHE A 59 5.47 -2.72 7.43
CA PHE A 59 5.39 -2.47 6.00
C PHE A 59 5.96 -1.09 5.65
N ASP A 60 5.59 -0.06 6.39
CA ASP A 60 5.95 1.33 6.08
C ASP A 60 7.48 1.51 6.14
N GLY A 61 8.10 1.00 7.20
CA GLY A 61 9.57 0.99 7.33
C GLY A 61 10.26 0.11 6.28
N ALA A 62 9.65 -0.99 5.83
CA ALA A 62 10.20 -1.79 4.73
C ALA A 62 10.10 -1.07 3.38
N LEU A 63 9.01 -0.33 3.14
CA LEU A 63 8.77 0.44 1.93
C LEU A 63 9.69 1.65 1.85
N VAL A 64 9.76 2.45 2.91
CA VAL A 64 10.65 3.63 2.99
C VAL A 64 12.10 3.25 2.79
N ARG A 65 12.58 2.18 3.45
CA ARG A 65 13.96 1.69 3.23
C ARG A 65 14.21 1.36 1.77
N ARG A 66 13.30 0.64 1.12
CA ARG A 66 13.46 0.27 -0.30
C ARG A 66 13.38 1.47 -1.24
N LEU A 67 12.54 2.46 -0.96
CA LEU A 67 12.48 3.70 -1.73
C LEU A 67 13.79 4.48 -1.59
N ASN A 68 14.32 4.60 -0.37
CA ASN A 68 15.60 5.28 -0.11
C ASN A 68 16.79 4.53 -0.73
N ASP A 69 16.81 3.21 -0.68
CA ASP A 69 17.81 2.37 -1.37
C ASP A 69 17.77 2.60 -2.89
N ALA A 70 16.57 2.83 -3.41
CA ALA A 70 16.30 3.21 -4.79
C ALA A 70 16.47 4.72 -5.07
N LYS A 71 17.10 5.49 -4.17
CA LYS A 71 17.36 6.94 -4.28
C LYS A 71 16.11 7.83 -4.35
N VAL A 72 14.95 7.30 -3.99
CA VAL A 72 13.71 8.07 -3.81
C VAL A 72 13.58 8.46 -2.34
N SER A 73 13.73 9.75 -2.04
CA SER A 73 13.68 10.27 -0.66
C SER A 73 12.27 10.20 -0.06
N ALA A 74 11.99 9.15 0.72
CA ALA A 74 10.68 8.92 1.32
C ALA A 74 10.71 8.91 2.85
N VAL A 75 9.61 9.35 3.45
CA VAL A 75 9.31 9.32 4.88
C VAL A 75 7.90 8.76 5.05
N ALA A 76 7.74 7.80 5.96
CA ALA A 76 6.43 7.28 6.31
C ALA A 76 5.77 8.23 7.31
N VAL A 77 4.53 8.60 7.02
CA VAL A 77 3.68 9.33 7.96
C VAL A 77 3.01 8.33 8.88
N ASP A 78 3.07 8.60 10.19
CA ASP A 78 2.37 7.80 11.19
C ASP A 78 0.87 8.12 11.17
N VAL A 79 0.16 7.48 10.23
CA VAL A 79 -1.28 7.66 10.02
C VAL A 79 -2.07 7.32 11.27
N GLU A 80 -1.64 6.32 12.06
CA GLU A 80 -2.33 5.95 13.29
C GLU A 80 -2.20 7.05 14.36
N ALA A 81 -0.99 7.61 14.51
CA ALA A 81 -0.78 8.74 15.41
C ALA A 81 -1.62 9.95 15.00
N LEU A 82 -1.73 10.26 13.70
CA LEU A 82 -2.58 11.35 13.19
C LEU A 82 -4.06 11.12 13.52
N VAL A 83 -4.58 9.93 13.19
CA VAL A 83 -5.97 9.55 13.52
C VAL A 83 -6.25 9.70 15.01
N ARG A 84 -5.33 9.24 15.86
CA ARG A 84 -5.47 9.31 17.32
C ARG A 84 -5.42 10.75 17.82
N ARG A 85 -4.47 11.55 17.33
CA ARG A 85 -4.29 12.96 17.69
C ARG A 85 -5.54 13.76 17.37
N ASP A 86 -6.12 13.54 16.20
CA ASP A 86 -7.22 14.34 15.66
C ASP A 86 -8.61 13.72 15.93
N GLY A 87 -8.67 12.62 16.69
CA GLY A 87 -9.92 11.97 17.08
C GLY A 87 -10.73 11.45 15.89
N LEU A 88 -10.07 11.07 14.80
CA LEU A 88 -10.74 10.69 13.55
C LEU A 88 -11.44 9.34 13.70
N ALA A 89 -12.67 9.26 13.18
CA ALA A 89 -13.44 8.02 13.21
C ALA A 89 -12.79 6.97 12.30
N VAL A 90 -12.48 5.81 12.88
CA VAL A 90 -12.04 4.62 12.16
C VAL A 90 -13.07 3.54 12.37
N ASP A 91 -13.89 3.28 11.35
CA ASP A 91 -14.78 2.11 11.33
C ASP A 91 -14.09 0.99 10.55
N VAL A 92 -13.55 0.02 11.30
CA VAL A 92 -12.83 -1.14 10.76
C VAL A 92 -13.63 -2.39 11.01
N SER A 93 -14.06 -3.03 9.92
CA SER A 93 -14.86 -4.25 9.97
C SER A 93 -14.19 -5.41 9.26
N VAL A 94 -13.53 -6.27 10.04
CA VAL A 94 -12.99 -7.54 9.57
C VAL A 94 -14.14 -8.57 9.55
N SER A 95 -14.33 -9.28 8.44
CA SER A 95 -15.34 -10.36 8.39
C SER A 95 -14.99 -11.44 9.41
N ASP A 96 -15.81 -11.57 10.44
CA ASP A 96 -15.67 -12.61 11.47
C ASP A 96 -16.58 -13.84 11.18
N ARG A 97 -16.68 -14.72 12.18
CA ARG A 97 -17.37 -16.02 12.18
C ARG A 97 -18.83 -15.95 11.71
N GLU A 98 -19.49 -14.80 11.78
CA GLU A 98 -20.93 -14.64 11.56
C GLU A 98 -21.30 -14.13 10.16
N GLY A 99 -20.33 -13.86 9.29
CA GLY A 99 -20.58 -13.46 7.91
C GLY A 99 -21.08 -12.01 7.75
N ARG A 100 -20.97 -11.20 8.81
CA ARG A 100 -21.28 -9.76 8.73
C ARG A 100 -20.23 -9.06 7.87
N LYS A 101 -20.68 -8.53 6.73
CA LYS A 101 -19.93 -7.56 5.92
C LYS A 101 -20.30 -6.17 6.40
N ARG A 102 -19.31 -5.40 6.82
CA ARG A 102 -19.44 -3.95 6.99
C ARG A 102 -18.36 -3.28 6.15
N SER A 103 -18.79 -2.24 5.46
CA SER A 103 -18.01 -1.45 4.51
C SER A 103 -17.19 -0.42 5.28
N PHE A 104 -15.96 -0.19 4.83
CA PHE A 104 -15.04 0.76 5.46
C PHE A 104 -15.24 2.16 4.91
N ILE A 105 -15.22 3.14 5.82
CA ILE A 105 -14.81 4.50 5.53
C ILE A 105 -13.57 4.73 6.39
N LEU A 106 -12.39 4.59 5.79
CA LEU A 106 -11.16 5.09 6.42
C LEU A 106 -11.20 6.62 6.36
N PRO A 107 -10.69 7.33 7.37
CA PRO A 107 -10.67 8.79 7.39
C PRO A 107 -9.55 9.33 6.47
N GLU A 108 -9.52 8.84 5.24
CA GLU A 108 -8.47 9.12 4.28
C GLU A 108 -8.44 10.60 3.94
N ARG A 109 -9.60 11.19 3.64
CA ARG A 109 -9.68 12.61 3.26
C ARG A 109 -9.26 13.50 4.42
N GLU A 110 -9.68 13.14 5.63
CA GLU A 110 -9.41 13.86 6.86
C GLU A 110 -7.92 13.78 7.23
N VAL A 111 -7.31 12.59 7.18
CA VAL A 111 -5.87 12.40 7.43
C VAL A 111 -5.04 13.19 6.42
N LEU A 112 -5.39 13.10 5.14
CA LEU A 112 -4.65 13.76 4.06
C LEU A 112 -4.82 15.29 4.05
N ALA A 113 -5.89 15.82 4.66
CA ALA A 113 -6.11 17.25 4.84
C ALA A 113 -5.46 17.79 6.12
N ALA A 114 -5.42 16.99 7.20
CA ALA A 114 -4.83 17.37 8.48
C ALA A 114 -3.29 17.41 8.46
N ASP A 115 -2.67 16.68 7.54
CA ASP A 115 -1.22 16.61 7.37
C ASP A 115 -0.73 17.49 6.20
N GLN A 116 -1.26 18.71 6.08
CA GLN A 116 -0.67 19.71 5.20
C GLN A 116 0.63 20.20 5.84
N PRO A 117 1.80 19.98 5.22
CA PRO A 117 3.04 20.53 5.75
C PRO A 117 2.92 22.06 5.75
N ASP A 118 3.17 22.68 6.92
CA ASP A 118 3.13 24.14 7.09
C ASP A 118 3.80 24.85 5.92
N ALA A 119 3.05 25.76 5.29
CA ALA A 119 3.49 26.54 4.13
C ALA A 119 4.73 27.41 4.40
N ASP A 120 5.14 27.56 5.66
CA ASP A 120 6.24 28.43 6.11
C ASP A 120 7.57 27.70 6.36
N ALA A 121 7.66 26.39 6.15
CA ALA A 121 8.96 25.72 6.13
C ALA A 121 9.53 25.76 4.71
N ALA A 122 10.66 26.45 4.52
CA ALA A 122 11.46 26.54 3.28
C ALA A 122 12.01 25.18 2.75
N VAL A 123 11.35 24.06 3.08
CA VAL A 123 11.70 22.67 2.78
C VAL A 123 10.49 21.88 2.25
N SER A 124 9.36 22.51 1.89
CA SER A 124 8.23 21.86 1.22
C SER A 124 8.48 21.65 -0.30
N ALA A 125 9.56 20.94 -0.64
CA ALA A 125 9.86 20.55 -2.03
C ALA A 125 9.06 19.32 -2.49
N ALA A 126 8.20 18.75 -1.63
CA ALA A 126 7.44 17.56 -1.92
C ALA A 126 6.17 17.92 -2.70
N THR A 127 6.15 17.66 -4.01
CA THR A 127 4.99 17.92 -4.85
C THR A 127 4.06 16.72 -4.96
N HIS A 128 4.47 15.54 -4.45
CA HIS A 128 3.70 14.30 -4.52
C HIS A 128 3.73 13.50 -3.21
N ARG A 129 2.72 12.66 -3.04
CA ARG A 129 2.59 11.69 -1.94
C ARG A 129 2.14 10.33 -2.47
N LEU A 130 2.62 9.27 -1.80
CA LEU A 130 2.21 7.89 -2.06
C LEU A 130 1.17 7.50 -1.01
N VAL A 131 -0.05 7.18 -1.44
CA VAL A 131 -1.15 6.76 -0.57
C VAL A 131 -1.48 5.29 -0.81
N ILE A 132 -1.55 4.51 0.27
CA ILE A 132 -1.72 3.05 0.23
C ILE A 132 -2.93 2.66 1.06
N LEU A 133 -3.92 2.10 0.38
CA LEU A 133 -5.26 1.84 0.89
C LEU A 133 -5.57 0.35 0.78
N PRO A 134 -6.03 -0.30 1.85
CA PRO A 134 -6.59 -1.64 1.76
C PRO A 134 -7.95 -1.56 1.05
N SER A 135 -8.11 -2.33 -0.02
CA SER A 135 -9.34 -2.34 -0.85
C SER A 135 -10.24 -3.53 -0.54
N ARG A 136 -9.65 -4.68 -0.20
CA ARG A 136 -10.39 -5.91 0.12
C ARG A 136 -9.55 -6.82 0.98
N VAL A 137 -10.18 -7.50 1.95
CA VAL A 137 -9.59 -8.59 2.71
C VAL A 137 -10.60 -9.74 2.83
N ILE A 138 -10.15 -10.95 2.54
CA ILE A 138 -10.92 -12.20 2.62
C ILE A 138 -10.12 -13.16 3.49
N VAL A 139 -10.76 -13.76 4.48
CA VAL A 139 -10.14 -14.78 5.33
C VAL A 139 -10.74 -16.15 5.00
N ASP A 140 -9.89 -17.09 4.60
CA ASP A 140 -10.25 -18.50 4.46
C ASP A 140 -10.28 -19.15 5.84
N ARG A 141 -11.48 -19.62 6.23
CA ARG A 141 -11.74 -20.21 7.55
C ARG A 141 -11.12 -21.59 7.74
N SER A 142 -10.93 -22.34 6.66
CA SER A 142 -10.42 -23.72 6.72
C SER A 142 -8.90 -23.74 6.93
N THR A 143 -8.20 -22.75 6.39
CA THR A 143 -6.74 -22.65 6.41
C THR A 143 -6.21 -21.53 7.31
N GLY A 144 -7.06 -20.59 7.73
CA GLY A 144 -6.65 -19.38 8.46
C GLY A 144 -5.86 -18.38 7.59
N VAL A 145 -5.86 -18.58 6.28
CA VAL A 145 -5.14 -17.74 5.32
C VAL A 145 -5.96 -16.49 5.02
N THR A 146 -5.30 -15.33 4.98
CA THR A 146 -5.89 -14.03 4.66
C THR A 146 -5.41 -13.59 3.29
N HIS A 147 -6.34 -13.39 2.35
CA HIS A 147 -6.07 -12.80 1.04
C HIS A 147 -6.51 -11.34 1.05
N GLY A 148 -5.61 -10.43 0.69
CA GLY A 148 -5.92 -9.01 0.61
C GLY A 148 -5.50 -8.36 -0.69
N VAL A 149 -6.08 -7.20 -0.94
CA VAL A 149 -5.75 -6.32 -2.05
C VAL A 149 -5.47 -4.94 -1.51
N LEU A 150 -4.31 -4.39 -1.86
CA LEU A 150 -3.99 -2.99 -1.65
C LEU A 150 -4.17 -2.24 -2.95
N HIS A 151 -4.86 -1.11 -2.85
CA HIS A 151 -4.80 -0.03 -3.81
C HIS A 151 -3.69 0.93 -3.41
N TRP A 152 -2.86 1.33 -4.36
CA TRP A 152 -1.89 2.40 -4.14
C TRP A 152 -2.11 3.46 -5.20
N ARG A 153 -1.88 4.71 -4.81
CA ARG A 153 -1.93 5.85 -5.70
C ARG A 153 -0.81 6.81 -5.41
N LEU A 154 -0.26 7.35 -6.47
CA LEU A 154 0.69 8.43 -6.45
C LEU A 154 -0.09 9.66 -6.88
N GLU A 155 -0.19 10.64 -5.99
CA GLU A 155 -0.97 11.85 -6.23
C GLU A 155 -0.18 13.09 -5.83
N PRO A 156 -0.44 14.24 -6.46
CA PRO A 156 0.12 15.49 -6.01
C PRO A 156 -0.30 15.80 -4.56
N THR A 157 0.51 16.59 -3.86
CA THR A 157 0.17 17.06 -2.51
C THR A 157 -0.99 18.06 -2.52
N ASP A 158 -1.27 18.67 -3.67
CA ASP A 158 -2.45 19.51 -3.91
C ASP A 158 -3.75 18.68 -3.86
N THR A 159 -4.69 19.13 -3.04
CA THR A 159 -5.94 18.44 -2.68
C THR A 159 -6.92 18.22 -3.85
N ASP A 160 -6.86 19.03 -4.91
CA ASP A 160 -7.77 18.94 -6.06
C ASP A 160 -7.18 18.22 -7.28
N ALA A 161 -5.94 17.73 -7.16
CA ALA A 161 -5.26 17.09 -8.27
C ALA A 161 -5.60 15.60 -8.41
N SER A 162 -5.70 15.14 -9.66
CA SER A 162 -5.91 13.72 -9.96
C SER A 162 -4.64 12.89 -9.71
N PRO A 163 -4.76 11.61 -9.29
CA PRO A 163 -3.62 10.72 -9.20
C PRO A 163 -2.89 10.58 -10.53
N VAL A 164 -1.56 10.67 -10.49
CA VAL A 164 -0.67 10.52 -11.66
C VAL A 164 -0.35 9.05 -11.96
N ALA A 165 -0.48 8.19 -10.95
CA ALA A 165 -0.40 6.75 -11.13
C ALA A 165 -1.25 6.02 -10.09
N VAL A 166 -1.85 4.91 -10.49
CA VAL A 166 -2.61 4.04 -9.60
C VAL A 166 -2.31 2.58 -9.89
N GLY A 167 -2.47 1.73 -8.89
CA GLY A 167 -2.39 0.30 -9.12
C GLY A 167 -2.82 -0.54 -7.95
N LEU A 168 -2.77 -1.85 -8.19
CA LEU A 168 -3.17 -2.88 -7.23
C LEU A 168 -2.01 -3.83 -6.91
N ILE A 169 -1.96 -4.28 -5.66
CA ILE A 169 -1.08 -5.34 -5.17
C ILE A 169 -1.91 -6.34 -4.38
N ARG A 170 -1.80 -7.62 -4.75
CA ARG A 170 -2.46 -8.71 -4.03
C ARG A 170 -1.49 -9.34 -3.05
N TYR A 171 -1.98 -9.71 -1.88
CA TYR A 171 -1.20 -10.40 -0.89
C TYR A 171 -1.95 -11.57 -0.27
N THR A 172 -1.16 -12.51 0.22
CA THR A 172 -1.61 -13.62 1.04
C THR A 172 -0.80 -13.57 2.32
N ALA A 173 -1.49 -13.47 3.45
CA ALA A 173 -0.93 -13.57 4.79
C ALA A 173 -1.38 -14.90 5.39
N ASP A 174 -0.44 -15.67 5.93
CA ASP A 174 -0.69 -17.00 6.49
C ASP A 174 -0.16 -17.08 7.93
N ALA A 175 0.22 -18.26 8.41
CA ALA A 175 0.86 -18.44 9.71
C ALA A 175 2.09 -17.55 9.92
N ARG A 176 2.76 -17.13 8.84
CA ARG A 176 3.94 -16.25 8.84
C ARG A 176 3.60 -14.76 8.93
N GLY A 177 2.30 -14.41 8.93
CA GLY A 177 1.85 -13.02 9.07
C GLY A 177 1.79 -12.24 7.75
N PHE A 178 1.76 -10.90 7.87
CA PHE A 178 1.66 -10.00 6.71
C PHE A 178 2.99 -9.94 5.94
N PRO A 179 3.00 -10.12 4.61
CA PRO A 179 4.24 -10.24 3.83
C PRO A 179 4.88 -8.88 3.49
N ALA A 180 5.14 -8.05 4.50
CA ALA A 180 5.61 -6.66 4.37
C ALA A 180 6.83 -6.50 3.44
N PRO A 181 7.95 -7.24 3.62
CA PRO A 181 9.13 -7.05 2.77
C PRO A 181 8.89 -7.38 1.29
N ARG A 182 8.08 -8.40 1.01
CA ARG A 182 7.71 -8.79 -0.36
C ARG A 182 6.85 -7.72 -1.00
N MET A 183 5.85 -7.23 -0.27
CA MET A 183 4.95 -6.21 -0.79
C MET A 183 5.63 -4.87 -1.05
N ALA A 184 6.52 -4.45 -0.13
CA ALA A 184 7.34 -3.27 -0.33
C ALA A 184 8.20 -3.40 -1.59
N ARG A 185 8.81 -4.57 -1.81
CA ARG A 185 9.57 -4.86 -3.04
C ARG A 185 8.69 -4.76 -4.28
N GLU A 186 7.53 -5.42 -4.27
CA GLU A 186 6.61 -5.42 -5.41
C GLU A 186 6.10 -4.02 -5.74
N LEU A 187 5.81 -3.20 -4.73
CA LEU A 187 5.40 -1.82 -4.92
C LEU A 187 6.52 -1.00 -5.56
N VAL A 188 7.73 -1.04 -5.00
CA VAL A 188 8.90 -0.33 -5.56
C VAL A 188 9.20 -0.79 -6.99
N LEU A 189 9.05 -2.08 -7.31
CA LEU A 189 9.22 -2.58 -8.69
C LEU A 189 8.16 -2.06 -9.67
N LYS A 190 6.91 -1.90 -9.22
CA LYS A 190 5.83 -1.31 -10.05
C LYS A 190 6.09 0.16 -10.32
N LEU A 191 6.51 0.86 -9.28
CA LEU A 191 6.95 2.25 -9.28
C LEU A 191 8.15 2.48 -10.23
N HIS A 192 9.24 1.73 -10.05
CA HIS A 192 10.04 1.07 -11.10
C HIS A 192 9.53 1.18 -12.55
N ALA A 193 8.67 0.22 -12.89
CA ALA A 193 8.18 0.02 -14.24
C ALA A 193 7.45 1.25 -14.81
N LEU A 194 6.95 2.15 -13.95
CA LEU A 194 6.29 3.39 -14.35
C LEU A 194 7.28 4.53 -14.65
N GLY A 195 8.59 4.26 -14.61
CA GLY A 195 9.62 5.22 -14.99
C GLY A 195 10.25 5.97 -13.81
N MET A 196 10.00 5.53 -12.57
CA MET A 196 10.68 6.10 -11.42
C MET A 196 12.11 5.62 -11.30
N ARG A 197 13.02 6.48 -10.84
CA ARG A 197 14.44 6.18 -10.65
C ARG A 197 15.02 7.02 -9.54
#